data_AF-F7QKH6-F1
#
_entry.id   AF-F7QKH6-F1
#
_cell.length_a   1.000
_cell.length_b   1.000
_cell.length_c   1.000
_cell.angle_alpha   90.00
_cell.angle_beta   90.00
_cell.angle_gamma   90.00
#
_symmetry.space_group_name_H-M   'P 1'
#
loop_
_entity.id
_entity.type
_entity.pdbx_description
1 polymer ?
#
loop_
_entity_poly.entity_id
_entity_poly.type
_entity_poly.pdbx_seq_one_letter_code
_entity_poly.pdbx_strand_id
1 'polypeptide(L)' 'MSSPDHLDKYIDASADILGLRIDPAWKPAVRLNMDNTLKLARLVQEFPLPDEIEPASIYEA' A
#
# COMPACT_ATOMS: atom_id res chain seq x y z
N MET A 1 14.13 5.10 -3.25
CA MET A 1 13.43 4.04 -4.04
C MET A 1 13.62 2.77 -3.26
N SER A 2 12.56 2.06 -2.87
CA SER A 2 12.73 0.76 -2.20
C SER A 2 13.46 -0.17 -3.17
N SER A 3 14.55 -0.80 -2.73
CA SER A 3 15.22 -1.84 -3.51
C SER A 3 14.19 -2.88 -3.97
N PRO A 4 14.29 -3.44 -5.18
CA PRO A 4 13.32 -4.41 -5.68
C PRO A 4 12.94 -5.48 -4.66
N ASP A 5 13.96 -5.97 -3.94
CA ASP A 5 13.85 -7.00 -2.91
C ASP A 5 12.98 -6.59 -1.70
N HIS A 6 12.94 -5.31 -1.33
CA HIS A 6 12.15 -4.85 -0.17
C HIS A 6 10.66 -4.86 -0.46
N LEU A 7 10.27 -4.46 -1.68
CA LEU A 7 8.87 -4.45 -2.07
C LEU A 7 8.35 -5.88 -2.24
N ASP A 8 9.15 -6.81 -2.76
CA ASP A 8 8.74 -8.20 -2.88
C ASP A 8 8.54 -8.87 -1.52
N LYS A 9 9.47 -8.64 -0.58
CA LYS A 9 9.34 -9.08 0.82
C LYS A 9 8.08 -8.51 1.49
N TYR A 10 7.78 -7.23 1.26
CA TYR A 10 6.55 -6.62 1.77
C TYR A 10 5.30 -7.28 1.20
N ILE A 11 5.28 -7.55 -0.12
CA ILE A 11 4.15 -8.22 -0.76
C ILE A 11 3.99 -9.64 -0.20
N ASP A 12 5.08 -10.40 -0.03
CA ASP A 12 5.01 -11.76 0.53
C ASP A 12 4.50 -11.77 1.97
N ALA A 13 5.06 -10.91 2.84
CA ALA A 13 4.63 -10.82 4.23
C ALA A 13 3.17 -10.36 4.36
N SER A 14 2.75 -9.39 3.54
CA SER A 14 1.36 -8.90 3.55
C SER A 14 0.38 -9.97 3.06
N ALA A 15 0.76 -10.72 2.03
CA ALA A 15 -0.04 -11.83 1.52
C ALA A 15 -0.22 -12.94 2.58
N ASP A 16 0.86 -13.29 3.30
CA ASP A 16 0.82 -14.27 4.39
C ASP A 16 -0.11 -13.83 5.53
N ILE A 17 0.04 -12.60 6.02
CA ILE A 17 -0.81 -12.02 7.09
C ILE A 17 -2.29 -12.02 6.68
N LEU A 18 -2.58 -11.73 5.41
CA LEU A 18 -3.94 -11.68 4.89
C LEU A 18 -4.49 -13.05 4.45
N GLY A 19 -3.69 -14.12 4.51
CA GLY A 19 -4.06 -15.45 4.02
C GLY A 19 -4.31 -15.51 2.51
N LEU A 20 -3.66 -14.63 1.74
CA LEU A 20 -3.82 -14.54 0.29
C LEU A 20 -2.77 -15.36 -0.44
N ARG A 21 -3.22 -16.29 -1.30
CA ARG A 21 -2.32 -16.99 -2.22
C ARG A 21 -2.13 -16.16 -3.49
N ILE A 22 -0.90 -15.73 -3.74
CA ILE A 22 -0.51 -15.09 -5.00
C ILE A 22 0.08 -16.15 -5.92
N ASP A 23 -0.57 -16.39 -7.07
CA ASP A 23 0.03 -17.23 -8.10
C ASP A 23 1.37 -16.61 -8.57
N PRO A 24 2.47 -17.37 -8.68
CA PRO A 24 3.74 -16.85 -9.16
C PRO A 24 3.64 -16.11 -10.50
N ALA A 25 2.74 -16.52 -11.40
CA ALA A 25 2.50 -15.85 -12.68
C ALA A 25 1.92 -14.42 -12.51
N TRP A 26 1.26 -14.14 -11.38
CA TRP A 26 0.66 -12.82 -11.09
C TRP A 26 1.58 -11.90 -10.30
N LYS A 27 2.63 -12.44 -9.66
CA LYS A 27 3.56 -11.66 -8.82
C LYS A 27 4.14 -10.42 -9.53
N PRO A 28 4.54 -10.46 -10.81
CA PRO A 28 5.00 -9.27 -11.52
C PRO A 28 3.94 -8.18 -11.65
N ALA A 29 2.68 -8.57 -11.90
CA ALA A 29 1.57 -7.62 -12.02
C ALA A 29 1.19 -7.01 -10.66
N VAL A 30 1.17 -7.80 -9.59
CA VAL A 30 0.96 -7.30 -8.22
C VAL A 30 2.03 -6.29 -7.86
N ARG A 31 3.30 -6.61 -8.15
CA ARG A 31 4.43 -5.73 -7.91
C ARG A 31 4.30 -4.39 -8.66
N LEU A 32 3.96 -4.43 -9.95
CA LEU A 32 3.78 -3.22 -10.76
C LEU A 32 2.67 -2.32 -10.20
N ASN A 33 1.52 -2.91 -9.84
CA ASN A 33 0.41 -2.13 -9.28
C ASN A 33 0.78 -1.54 -7.92
N MET A 34 1.45 -2.31 -7.05
CA MET A 34 1.91 -1.79 -5.76
C MET A 34 2.90 -0.63 -5.91
N ASP A 35 3.87 -0.73 -6.84
CA ASP A 35 4.79 0.37 -7.12
C ASP A 35 4.06 1.64 -7.59
N ASN A 36 3.04 1.49 -8.45
CA ASN A 36 2.22 2.62 -8.89
C ASN A 36 1.38 3.21 -7.75
N THR A 37 0.74 2.37 -6.93
CA THR A 37 0.00 2.83 -5.75
C THR A 37 0.91 3.59 -4.78
N LEU A 38 2.15 3.14 -4.56
CA LEU A 38 3.12 3.84 -3.71
C LEU A 38 3.54 5.20 -4.28
N LYS A 39 3.59 5.36 -5.61
CA LYS A 39 3.81 6.69 -6.23
C LYS A 39 2.63 7.62 -5.98
N LEU A 40 1.41 7.13 -6.12
CA LEU A 40 0.20 7.91 -5.85
C LEU A 40 0.07 8.28 -4.37
N ALA A 41 0.40 7.35 -3.48
CA ALA A 41 0.39 7.59 -2.03
C ALA A 41 1.34 8.75 -1.63
N ARG A 42 2.50 8.88 -2.30
CA ARG A 42 3.42 10.01 -2.04
C ARG A 42 2.79 11.37 -2.37
N LEU A 43 1.99 11.45 -3.44
CA LEU A 43 1.27 12.68 -3.77
C LEU A 43 0.29 13.08 -2.66
N VAL A 44 -0.33 12.09 -2.02
CA VAL A 44 -1.24 12.31 -0.88
C VAL A 44 -0.48 12.67 0.40
N GLN A 45 0.72 12.14 0.60
CA GLN A 45 1.56 12.45 1.77
C GLN A 45 2.14 13.88 1.76
N GLU A 46 2.08 14.59 0.62
CA GLU A 46 2.52 15.99 0.51
C GLU A 46 1.54 16.96 1.18
N PHE A 47 0.29 16.55 1.43
CA PHE A 47 -0.68 17.37 2.14
C PHE A 47 -0.41 17.32 3.66
N PRO A 48 -0.28 18.47 4.35
CA PRO A 48 -0.11 18.49 5.79
C PRO A 48 -1.35 17.92 6.46
N LEU A 49 -1.15 17.05 7.45
CA LEU A 49 -2.21 16.45 8.25
C LEU A 49 -1.99 16.78 9.74
N PRO A 50 -2.40 17.97 10.20
CA PRO A 50 -2.46 18.31 11.62
C PRO A 50 -3.31 17.31 12.41
N ASP A 51 -2.98 17.12 13.68
CA ASP A 51 -3.67 16.17 14.56
C ASP A 51 -5.15 16.53 14.76
N GLU A 52 -5.53 17.80 14.58
CA GLU A 52 -6.92 18.28 14.69
C GLU A 52 -7.78 17.98 13.45
N ILE A 53 -7.20 17.43 12.37
CA ILE A 53 -7.98 17.03 11.19
C ILE A 53 -8.72 15.72 11.47
N GLU A 54 -10.05 15.81 11.45
CA GLU A 54 -10.94 14.65 11.52
C GLU A 54 -11.06 13.91 10.17
N PRO A 55 -11.34 12.59 10.18
CA PRO A 55 -11.67 11.85 8.97
C PRO A 55 -12.90 12.42 8.26
N ALA A 56 -12.97 12.25 6.93
CA ALA A 56 -14.09 12.75 6.13
C ALA A 56 -15.45 12.17 6.55
N SER A 57 -15.48 10.98 7.13
CA SER A 57 -16.70 10.35 7.66
C SER A 57 -16.65 10.34 9.18
N ILE A 58 -17.68 10.93 9.79
CA ILE A 58 -17.91 10.90 11.24
C ILE A 58 -19.17 10.07 11.53
N TYR A 59 -19.13 9.29 12.60
CA TYR A 59 -20.31 8.57 13.08
C TYR A 59 -21.23 9.53 13.86
N GLU A 60 -22.54 9.46 13.58
CA GLU A 60 -23.59 10.14 14.34
C GLU A 60 -24.69 9.11 14.67
N ALA A 61 -25.16 9.11 15.92
CA ALA A 61 -26.04 8.08 16.50
C ALA A 61 -27.53 8.40 16.39
#